data_AF-A0A497G794-F1
#
_entry.id   AF-A0A497G794-F1
#
_cell.length_a   1.000
_cell.length_b   1.000
_cell.length_c   1.000
_cell.angle_alpha   90.00
_cell.angle_beta   90.00
_cell.angle_gamma   90.00
#
_symmetry.space_group_name_H-M   'P 1'
#
loop_
_entity.id
_entity.type
_entity.pdbx_description
1 polymer ?
#
loop_
_entity_poly.entity_id
_entity_poly.type
_entity_poly.pdbx_seq_one_letter_code
_entity_poly.pdbx_strand_id
1 'polypeptide(L)'
;MAISTIDHLMVRIDEAEYDSPIAVFKPPRATPGLLEGVFGATLETRRCIKEGKKGGALFVGCFHKEMNRNKTLSTLLAAAE
;
A
#
# COMPACT_ATOMS: atom_id res chain seq x y z
N MET A 1 11.71 -10.35 -6.94
CA MET A 1 10.41 -10.57 -6.26
C MET A 1 9.70 -9.26 -5.89
N ALA A 2 10.42 -8.20 -5.47
CA ALA A 2 9.83 -6.89 -5.16
C ALA A 2 9.05 -6.21 -6.31
N ILE A 3 9.59 -6.29 -7.53
CA ILE A 3 8.98 -5.70 -8.74
C ILE A 3 7.56 -6.26 -8.95
N SER A 4 7.36 -7.57 -8.76
CA SER A 4 6.04 -8.19 -8.95
C SER A 4 4.99 -7.69 -7.95
N THR A 5 5.38 -7.38 -6.71
CA THR A 5 4.43 -6.88 -5.70
C THR A 5 4.03 -5.44 -5.99
N ILE A 6 4.97 -4.61 -6.44
CA ILE A 6 4.71 -3.21 -6.80
C ILE A 6 3.83 -3.14 -8.04
N ASP A 7 4.11 -3.93 -9.08
CA ASP A 7 3.28 -3.99 -10.29
C ASP A 7 1.84 -4.40 -9.95
N HIS A 8 1.66 -5.42 -9.09
CA HIS A 8 0.34 -5.84 -8.61
C HIS A 8 -0.37 -4.73 -7.82
N LEU A 9 0.35 -3.97 -7.01
CA LEU A 9 -0.22 -2.83 -6.28
C LEU A 9 -0.65 -1.71 -7.22
N MET A 10 0.17 -1.40 -8.23
CA MET A 10 -0.14 -0.36 -9.20
C MET A 10 -1.41 -0.69 -9.97
N VAL A 11 -1.59 -1.95 -10.41
CA VAL A 11 -2.84 -2.41 -11.04
C VAL A 11 -4.03 -2.20 -10.12
N ARG A 12 -3.92 -2.61 -8.85
CA ARG A 12 -5.02 -2.43 -7.88
C ARG A 12 -5.31 -0.98 -7.56
N ILE A 13 -4.31 -0.09 -7.61
CA ILE A 13 -4.47 1.35 -7.41
C ILE A 13 -5.18 1.98 -8.60
N ASP A 14 -4.89 1.54 -9.83
CA ASP A 14 -5.58 1.99 -11.05
C ASP A 14 -7.07 1.61 -11.03
N GLU A 15 -7.41 0.48 -10.42
CA GLU A 15 -8.79 0.02 -10.25
C GLU A 15 -9.49 0.61 -9.01
N ALA A 16 -8.74 1.23 -8.09
CA ALA A 16 -9.28 1.72 -6.83
C ALA A 16 -10.10 3.01 -7.01
N GLU A 17 -11.31 2.99 -6.46
CA GLU A 17 -12.19 4.15 -6.37
C GLU A 17 -11.80 5.06 -5.21
N TYR A 18 -12.24 6.32 -5.28
CA TYR A 18 -11.88 7.36 -4.31
C TYR A 18 -12.33 7.02 -2.88
N ASP A 19 -13.51 6.40 -2.75
CA ASP A 19 -14.12 5.94 -1.51
C ASP A 19 -13.50 4.63 -0.97
N SER A 20 -12.75 3.91 -1.81
CA SER A 20 -12.08 2.66 -1.46
C SER A 20 -10.62 2.62 -1.97
N PRO A 21 -9.74 3.50 -1.46
CA PRO A 21 -8.33 3.53 -1.86
C PRO A 21 -7.59 2.27 -1.39
N ILE A 22 -6.44 1.98 -2.00
CA ILE A 22 -5.54 0.91 -1.54
C ILE A 22 -4.65 1.47 -0.44
N ALA A 23 -4.80 0.95 0.77
CA ALA A 23 -3.89 1.17 1.89
C ALA A 23 -2.71 0.19 1.78
N VAL A 24 -1.50 0.71 1.78
CA VAL A 24 -0.27 -0.08 1.65
C VAL A 24 0.45 -0.18 2.98
N PHE A 25 0.90 -1.39 3.30
CA PHE A 25 1.65 -1.72 4.50
C PHE A 25 2.97 -2.41 4.12
N LYS A 26 4.03 -2.07 4.85
CA LYS A 26 5.34 -2.70 4.77
C LYS A 26 5.46 -3.73 5.91
N PRO A 27 5.42 -5.04 5.63
CA PRO A 27 5.60 -6.07 6.66
C PRO A 27 6.95 -5.91 7.38
N PRO A 28 7.05 -6.42 8.63
CA PRO A 28 8.29 -6.34 9.38
C PRO A 28 9.43 -7.08 8.64
N ARG A 29 10.67 -6.62 8.89
CA ARG A 29 11.98 -6.87 8.21
C ARG A 29 12.30 -8.25 7.60
N ALA A 30 11.47 -9.28 7.77
CA ALA A 30 11.69 -10.63 7.27
C ALA A 30 11.52 -10.78 5.74
N THR A 31 10.87 -9.83 5.04
CA THR A 31 10.69 -9.93 3.57
C THR A 31 11.06 -8.64 2.84
N PRO A 32 12.34 -8.47 2.44
CA PRO A 32 12.77 -7.34 1.63
C PRO A 32 11.95 -7.26 0.33
N GLY A 33 11.47 -6.06 -0.01
CA GLY A 33 10.70 -5.85 -1.23
C GLY A 33 9.24 -6.28 -1.21
N LEU A 34 8.72 -6.79 -0.08
CA LEU A 34 7.30 -7.13 0.04
C LEU A 34 6.51 -5.90 0.50
N LEU A 35 5.45 -5.58 -0.22
CA LEU A 35 4.45 -4.58 0.17
C LEU A 35 3.07 -5.22 0.07
N GLU A 36 2.22 -4.96 1.06
CA GLU A 36 0.86 -5.49 1.09
C GLU A 36 -0.15 -4.37 0.85
N GLY A 37 -1.08 -4.59 -0.07
CA GLY A 37 -2.16 -3.65 -0.37
C GLY A 37 -3.50 -4.22 0.06
N VAL A 38 -4.27 -3.45 0.82
CA VAL A 38 -5.62 -3.79 1.24
C VAL A 38 -6.57 -2.62 0.98
N PHE A 39 -7.85 -2.90 0.79
CA PHE A 39 -8.83 -1.81 0.65
C PHE A 39 -8.93 -1.02 1.96
N GLY A 40 -8.77 0.30 1.84
CA GLY A 40 -8.85 1.28 2.92
C GLY A 40 -10.26 1.51 3.45
N ALA A 41 -11.29 1.03 2.74
CA ALA A 41 -12.68 1.21 3.12
C ALA A 41 -13.12 0.34 4.31
N THR A 42 -12.40 -0.74 4.64
CA THR A 42 -12.82 -1.65 5.72
C THR A 42 -12.50 -1.07 7.10
N LEU A 43 -13.36 -1.39 8.08
CA LEU A 43 -13.24 -0.88 9.46
C LEU A 43 -11.92 -1.31 10.11
N GLU A 44 -11.47 -2.54 9.84
CA GLU A 44 -10.16 -3.04 10.28
C GLU A 44 -9.01 -2.24 9.66
N THR A 45 -9.01 -2.00 8.35
CA THR A 45 -7.94 -1.24 7.69
C THR A 45 -7.89 0.18 8.21
N ARG A 46 -9.04 0.85 8.41
CA ARG A 46 -9.09 2.20 8.99
C ARG A 46 -8.47 2.26 10.39
N ARG A 47 -8.71 1.23 11.20
CA ARG A 47 -8.08 1.09 12.51
C ARG A 47 -6.57 0.93 12.39
N CYS A 48 -6.09 0.05 11.49
CA CYS A 48 -4.66 -0.15 11.27
C CYS A 48 -3.96 1.12 10.75
N ILE A 49 -4.61 1.90 9.87
CA ILE A 49 -4.10 3.20 9.41
C ILE A 49 -3.96 4.15 10.60
N LYS A 50 -4.99 4.25 11.46
CA LYS A 50 -4.97 5.13 12.65
C LYS A 50 -3.90 4.72 13.66
N GLU A 51 -3.69 3.41 13.85
CA GLU A 51 -2.66 2.85 14.72
C GLU A 51 -1.26 2.88 14.08
N GLY A 52 -1.16 3.21 12.79
CA GLY A 52 0.09 3.23 12.01
C GLY A 52 0.68 1.85 11.73
N LYS A 53 -0.07 0.77 12.01
CA LYS A 53 0.41 -0.61 11.85
C LYS A 53 -0.70 -1.65 11.67
N LYS A 54 -0.38 -2.75 11.00
CA LYS A 54 -1.23 -3.95 10.87
C LYS A 54 -0.40 -5.21 11.16
N GLY A 55 -0.64 -5.90 12.28
CA GLY A 55 0.04 -7.17 12.56
C GLY A 55 1.58 -7.12 12.54
N GLY A 56 2.16 -5.96 12.88
CA GLY A 56 3.62 -5.73 12.80
C GLY A 56 4.10 -5.08 11.50
N ALA A 57 3.24 -4.96 10.48
CA ALA A 57 3.51 -4.19 9.27
C ALA A 57 3.33 -2.69 9.51
N LEU A 58 4.24 -1.86 9.00
CA LEU A 58 4.20 -0.40 9.08
C LEU A 58 3.32 0.18 7.98
N PHE A 59 2.47 1.14 8.32
CA PHE A 59 1.66 1.83 7.33
C PHE A 59 2.53 2.74 6.44
N VAL A 60 2.35 2.64 5.12
CA VAL A 60 3.08 3.43 4.11
C VAL A 60 2.24 4.59 3.61
N GLY A 61 0.99 4.33 3.22
CA GLY A 61 0.11 5.34 2.63
C GLY A 61 -1.15 4.75 2.02
N CYS A 62 -2.08 5.61 1.63
CA CYS A 62 -3.28 5.26 0.86
C CYS A 62 -3.16 5.82 -0.56
N PHE A 63 -3.52 5.02 -1.56
CA PHE A 63 -3.37 5.35 -2.96
C PHE A 63 -4.65 5.04 -3.75
N HIS A 64 -5.00 5.90 -4.70
CA HIS A 64 -6.12 5.69 -5.64
C HIS A 64 -5.75 6.21 -7.04
N LYS A 65 -6.54 5.85 -8.05
CA LYS A 65 -6.26 6.10 -9.48
C LYS A 65 -6.05 7.56 -9.87
N GLU A 66 -6.60 8.51 -9.12
CA GLU A 66 -6.48 9.95 -9.43
C GLU A 66 -5.21 10.58 -8.84
N MET A 67 -4.44 9.84 -8.03
CA MET A 67 -3.14 10.31 -7.55
C MET A 67 -2.09 10.29 -8.65
N ASN A 68 -1.07 11.13 -8.52
CA ASN A 68 0.03 11.15 -9.49
C ASN A 68 0.76 9.80 -9.51
N ARG A 69 0.63 9.07 -10.64
CA ARG A 69 1.18 7.72 -10.83
C ARG A 69 2.68 7.64 -10.55
N ASN A 70 3.47 8.60 -11.05
CA ASN A 70 4.92 8.61 -10.87
C ASN A 70 5.28 8.81 -9.40
N LYS A 71 4.56 9.70 -8.70
CA LYS A 71 4.74 9.92 -7.27
C LYS A 71 4.39 8.67 -6.47
N THR A 72 3.27 8.02 -6.79
CA THR A 72 2.85 6.76 -6.16
C THR A 72 3.90 5.68 -6.34
N LEU A 73 4.37 5.45 -7.57
CA LEU A 73 5.39 4.45 -7.86
C LEU A 73 6.70 4.71 -7.08
N SER A 74 7.18 5.96 -7.06
CA SER A 74 8.37 6.32 -6.30
C SER A 74 8.20 6.10 -4.79
N THR A 75 7.03 6.38 -4.23
CA THR A 75 6.74 6.09 -2.81
C THR A 75 6.75 4.59 -2.52
N LEU A 76 6.16 3.77 -3.41
CA LEU A 76 6.16 2.31 -3.24
C LEU A 76 7.57 1.73 -3.37
N LEU A 77 8.37 2.20 -4.33
CA LEU A 77 9.77 1.77 -4.47
C LEU A 77 10.59 2.09 -3.21
N ALA A 78 10.52 3.33 -2.71
CA ALA A 78 11.22 3.73 -1.48
C ALA A 78 10.73 2.94 -0.24
N ALA A 79 9.46 2.53 -0.21
CA ALA A 79 8.94 1.69 0.87
C ALA A 79 9.40 0.23 0.76
N ALA A 80 9.71 -0.26 -0.44
CA ALA A 80 10.13 -1.63 -0.70
C ALA A 80 11.64 -1.87 -0.44
N GLU A 81 12.45 -0.81 -0.45
CA GLU A 81 13.88 -0.81 -0.06
C GLU A 81 14.08 -1.09 1.44
#